data_AF-X0TFP1-F1
#
_entry.id   AF-X0TFP1-F1
#
_cell.length_a   1.000
_cell.length_b   1.000
_cell.length_c   1.000
_cell.angle_alpha   90.00
_cell.angle_beta   90.00
_cell.angle_gamma   90.00
#
_symmetry.space_group_name_H-M   'P 1'
#
loop_
_entity.id
_entity.type
_entity.pdbx_description
1 polymer ?
#
loop_
_entity_poly.entity_id
_entity_poly.type
_entity_poly.pdbx_seq_one_letter_code
_entity_poly.pdbx_strand_id
1 'polypeptide(L)'
;KARAKRPARTAQVSVRSTQIELNPPAYHKDRDPIKIGIVHVKEDNPPADAEAIEWFLLTTIDLQSADDVLNCVKWYCLRWRIEDWHRVLKSGCKVEELANKTAERLKRALAINQVIAWRIMLMTLLGRETPELPAEVLFSDLEVKVLSAYAKKKVLLLPLPLAPQ
;
A
#
# COMPACT_ATOMS: atom_id res chain seq x y z
N LYS A 1 11.73 19.10 -4.16
CA LYS A 1 11.85 18.78 -5.61
C LYS A 1 11.09 17.48 -5.87
N ALA A 2 10.08 17.48 -6.74
CA ALA A 2 9.42 16.24 -7.16
C ALA A 2 10.46 15.37 -7.90
N ARG A 3 10.60 14.10 -7.51
CA ARG A 3 11.45 13.14 -8.21
C ARG A 3 10.96 13.02 -9.66
N ALA A 4 11.88 12.90 -10.61
CA ALA A 4 11.52 12.66 -12.01
C ALA A 4 10.57 11.46 -12.09
N LYS A 5 9.51 11.58 -12.91
CA LYS A 5 8.46 10.58 -13.04
C LYS A 5 9.10 9.32 -13.65
N ARG A 6 9.39 8.31 -12.82
CA ARG A 6 9.85 7.00 -13.30
C ARG A 6 8.63 6.29 -13.93
N PRO A 7 8.69 5.88 -15.21
CA PRO A 7 7.61 5.12 -15.82
C PRO A 7 7.46 3.77 -15.09
N ALA A 8 6.22 3.28 -15.04
CA ALA A 8 5.98 1.92 -14.59
C ALA A 8 6.66 0.94 -15.56
N ARG A 9 7.27 -0.12 -15.03
CA ARG A 9 7.93 -1.16 -15.81
C ARG A 9 7.72 -2.53 -15.17
N THR A 10 7.74 -3.56 -16.00
CA THR A 10 7.82 -4.95 -15.55
C THR A 10 9.29 -5.34 -15.41
N ALA A 11 9.67 -5.93 -14.28
CA ALA A 11 11.00 -6.47 -14.05
C ALA A 11 10.94 -8.00 -14.06
N GLN A 12 11.84 -8.64 -14.80
CA GLN A 12 12.05 -10.09 -14.68
C GLN A 12 13.10 -10.34 -13.61
N VAL A 13 12.79 -11.19 -12.63
CA VAL A 13 13.65 -11.42 -11.47
C VAL A 13 13.87 -12.92 -11.25
N SER A 14 15.10 -13.27 -10.88
CA SER A 14 15.40 -14.54 -10.25
C SER A 14 15.05 -14.47 -8.76
N VAL A 15 14.46 -15.56 -8.25
CA VAL A 15 14.15 -15.71 -6.83
C VAL A 15 14.85 -16.95 -6.30
N ARG A 16 15.56 -16.80 -5.18
CA ARG A 16 16.28 -17.87 -4.49
C ARG A 16 15.92 -17.81 -3.01
N SER A 17 15.94 -18.95 -2.33
CA SER A 17 15.67 -18.99 -0.89
C SER A 17 16.57 -19.97 -0.17
N THR A 18 16.79 -19.70 1.11
CA THR A 18 17.46 -20.63 2.03
C THR A 18 16.94 -20.41 3.44
N GLN A 19 17.04 -21.46 4.27
CA GLN A 19 16.78 -21.37 5.69
C GLN A 19 18.12 -21.30 6.44
N ILE A 20 18.24 -20.37 7.37
CA ILE A 20 19.42 -20.23 8.21
C ILE A 20 19.06 -20.17 9.69
N GLU A 21 20.06 -20.33 10.53
CA GLU A 21 20.00 -20.00 11.95
C GLU A 21 20.85 -18.76 12.20
N LEU A 22 20.22 -17.69 12.67
CA LEU A 22 20.90 -16.49 13.13
C LEU A 22 21.30 -16.69 14.58
N ASN A 23 22.59 -16.90 14.80
CA ASN A 23 23.17 -16.96 16.14
C ASN A 23 23.04 -15.61 16.85
N PRO A 24 22.83 -15.61 18.18
CA PRO A 24 22.80 -14.37 18.94
C PRO A 24 24.16 -13.64 18.88
N PRO A 25 24.15 -12.31 18.99
CA PRO A 25 25.39 -11.54 19.07
C PRO A 25 26.15 -11.87 20.35
N ALA A 26 27.46 -11.56 20.37
CA ALA A 26 28.36 -11.93 21.47
C ALA A 26 27.97 -11.37 22.86
N TYR A 27 27.11 -10.35 22.92
CA TYR A 27 26.57 -9.77 24.17
C TYR A 27 25.24 -10.40 24.64
N HIS A 28 24.72 -11.41 23.92
CA HIS A 28 23.51 -12.18 24.24
C HIS A 28 23.74 -13.69 24.04
N LYS A 29 24.91 -14.22 24.44
CA LYS A 29 25.32 -15.63 24.21
C LYS A 29 24.40 -16.67 24.86
N ASP A 30 23.61 -16.27 25.84
CA ASP A 30 22.64 -17.08 26.56
C ASP A 30 21.33 -17.31 25.79
N ARG A 31 21.14 -16.64 24.64
CA ARG A 31 19.95 -16.78 23.80
C ARG A 31 20.11 -17.92 22.79
N ASP A 32 18.99 -18.52 22.41
CA ASP A 32 18.97 -19.54 21.37
C ASP A 32 19.10 -18.92 19.96
N PRO A 33 19.72 -19.61 18.99
CA PRO A 33 19.69 -19.22 17.59
C PRO A 33 18.26 -19.10 17.05
N ILE A 34 18.03 -18.10 16.18
CA ILE A 34 16.73 -17.88 15.56
C ILE A 34 16.74 -18.47 14.16
N LYS A 35 15.90 -19.48 13.93
CA LYS A 35 15.65 -20.02 12.59
C LYS A 35 14.88 -18.99 11.76
N ILE A 36 15.44 -18.58 10.62
CA ILE A 36 14.85 -17.57 9.75
C ILE A 36 15.03 -17.96 8.28
N GLY A 37 14.04 -17.64 7.45
CA GLY A 37 14.13 -17.75 5.99
C GLY A 37 14.76 -16.51 5.39
N ILE A 38 15.59 -16.70 4.36
CA ILE A 38 16.10 -15.64 3.49
C ILE A 38 15.54 -15.86 2.10
N VAL A 39 14.92 -14.84 1.52
CA VAL A 39 14.51 -14.79 0.12
C VAL A 39 15.33 -13.71 -0.59
N HIS A 40 16.13 -14.12 -1.58
CA HIS A 40 16.87 -13.23 -2.46
C HIS A 40 16.11 -13.04 -3.76
N VAL A 41 15.76 -11.80 -4.07
CA VAL A 41 15.12 -11.41 -5.34
C VAL A 41 16.09 -10.53 -6.09
N LYS A 42 16.42 -10.89 -7.34
CA LYS A 42 17.38 -10.14 -8.15
C LYS A 42 16.90 -10.00 -9.59
N GLU A 43 16.90 -8.79 -10.11
CA GLU A 43 16.75 -8.50 -11.53
C GLU A 43 18.08 -8.75 -12.25
N ASP A 44 18.17 -9.84 -13.00
CA ASP A 44 19.43 -10.25 -13.63
C ASP A 44 19.81 -9.38 -14.83
N ASN A 45 18.82 -8.83 -15.55
CA ASN A 45 19.00 -8.05 -16.76
C ASN A 45 18.25 -6.71 -16.67
N PRO A 46 18.71 -5.76 -15.85
CA PRO A 46 18.06 -4.46 -15.70
C PRO A 46 18.22 -3.58 -16.96
N PRO A 47 17.26 -2.68 -17.25
CA PRO A 47 17.42 -1.66 -18.29
C PRO A 47 18.63 -0.75 -18.02
N ALA A 48 19.29 -0.26 -19.08
CA ALA A 48 20.50 0.56 -18.98
C ALA A 48 20.31 1.87 -18.18
N ASP A 49 19.08 2.40 -18.13
CA ASP A 49 18.70 3.62 -17.44
C ASP A 49 18.07 3.39 -16.05
N ALA A 50 18.03 2.13 -15.58
CA ALA A 50 17.40 1.75 -14.33
C ALA A 50 18.37 1.02 -13.40
N GLU A 51 18.26 1.33 -12.10
CA GLU A 51 18.91 0.54 -11.07
C GLU A 51 18.23 -0.83 -10.95
N ALA A 52 19.04 -1.89 -10.85
CA ALA A 52 18.56 -3.25 -10.72
C ALA A 52 17.79 -3.45 -9.41
N ILE A 53 16.71 -4.20 -9.45
CA ILE A 53 16.04 -4.65 -8.23
C ILE A 53 16.90 -5.73 -7.59
N GLU A 54 17.34 -5.51 -6.35
CA GLU A 54 17.96 -6.56 -5.53
C GLU A 54 17.47 -6.45 -4.08
N TRP A 55 16.77 -7.48 -3.61
CA TRP A 55 16.21 -7.54 -2.27
C TRP A 55 16.68 -8.80 -1.54
N PHE A 56 17.02 -8.63 -0.26
CA PHE A 56 17.18 -9.72 0.71
C PHE A 56 16.08 -9.59 1.75
N LEU A 57 15.10 -10.49 1.69
CA LEU A 57 13.96 -10.50 2.58
C LEU A 57 14.19 -11.54 3.67
N LEU A 58 14.17 -11.10 4.93
CA LEU A 58 14.18 -11.98 6.08
C LEU A 58 12.73 -12.29 6.48
N THR A 59 12.41 -13.56 6.72
CA THR A 59 11.05 -13.98 7.01
C THR A 59 10.99 -15.11 8.03
N THR A 60 9.97 -15.08 8.88
CA THR A 60 9.60 -16.17 9.79
C THR A 60 8.63 -17.16 9.17
N ILE A 61 8.21 -16.92 7.92
CA ILE A 61 7.38 -17.84 7.15
C ILE A 61 8.20 -19.10 6.85
N ASP A 62 7.57 -20.26 6.96
CA ASP A 62 8.20 -21.53 6.62
C ASP A 62 8.27 -21.69 5.09
N LEU A 63 9.49 -21.86 4.55
CA LEU A 63 9.76 -21.85 3.11
C LEU A 63 9.87 -23.28 2.57
N GLN A 64 8.76 -24.03 2.59
CA GLN A 64 8.74 -25.45 2.22
C GLN A 64 8.59 -25.69 0.72
N SER A 65 8.08 -24.69 -0.02
CA SER A 65 7.81 -24.78 -1.46
C SER A 65 8.17 -23.49 -2.20
N ALA A 66 8.25 -23.59 -3.53
CA ALA A 66 8.41 -22.42 -4.39
C ALA A 66 7.24 -21.42 -4.23
N ASP A 67 6.03 -21.90 -3.99
CA ASP A 67 4.85 -21.04 -3.79
C ASP A 67 4.95 -20.23 -2.49
N ASP A 68 5.49 -20.80 -1.42
CA ASP A 68 5.72 -20.08 -0.16
C ASP A 68 6.69 -18.91 -0.36
N VAL A 69 7.77 -19.16 -1.10
CA VAL A 69 8.78 -18.16 -1.45
C VAL A 69 8.16 -17.06 -2.31
N LEU A 70 7.40 -17.42 -3.35
CA LEU A 70 6.71 -16.46 -4.21
C LEU A 70 5.67 -15.64 -3.43
N ASN A 71 4.98 -16.23 -2.46
CA ASN A 71 4.05 -15.51 -1.59
C ASN A 71 4.76 -14.49 -0.71
N CYS A 72 5.95 -14.81 -0.16
CA CYS A 72 6.77 -13.83 0.58
C CYS A 72 7.08 -12.61 -0.30
N VAL A 73 7.47 -12.83 -1.56
CA VAL A 73 7.75 -11.75 -2.51
C VAL A 73 6.48 -10.94 -2.81
N LYS A 74 5.36 -11.62 -3.10
CA LYS A 74 4.05 -10.96 -3.34
C LYS A 74 3.63 -10.08 -2.16
N TRP A 75 3.76 -10.56 -0.94
CA TRP A 75 3.44 -9.80 0.26
C TRP A 75 4.38 -8.61 0.45
N TYR A 76 5.67 -8.77 0.19
CA TYR A 76 6.62 -7.66 0.25
C TYR A 76 6.33 -6.58 -0.80
N CYS A 77 5.86 -6.95 -2.00
CA CYS A 77 5.40 -5.99 -3.00
C CYS A 77 4.24 -5.10 -2.50
N LEU A 78 3.43 -5.59 -1.55
CA LEU A 78 2.36 -4.80 -0.93
C LEU A 78 2.87 -3.81 0.13
N ARG A 79 4.16 -3.84 0.52
CA ARG A 79 4.73 -2.96 1.54
C ARG A 79 4.50 -1.48 1.24
N TRP A 80 4.51 -1.08 -0.04
CA TRP A 80 4.31 0.31 -0.45
C TRP A 80 2.91 0.85 -0.12
N ARG A 81 1.92 -0.02 0.15
CA ARG A 81 0.57 0.41 0.51
C ARG A 81 0.53 1.33 1.73
N ILE A 82 1.44 1.15 2.69
CA ILE A 82 1.51 2.06 3.85
C ILE A 82 1.88 3.49 3.43
N GLU A 83 2.68 3.66 2.38
CA GLU A 83 3.07 4.98 1.87
C GLU A 83 1.93 5.64 1.10
N ASP A 84 1.14 4.87 0.38
CA ASP A 84 -0.11 5.37 -0.22
C ASP A 84 -1.09 5.80 0.88
N TRP A 85 -1.23 5.03 1.97
CA TRP A 85 -2.02 5.43 3.12
C TRP A 85 -1.50 6.73 3.76
N HIS A 86 -0.18 6.86 3.96
CA HIS A 86 0.43 8.10 4.43
C HIS A 86 0.15 9.28 3.49
N ARG A 87 0.16 9.06 2.17
CA ARG A 87 -0.20 10.10 1.18
C ARG A 87 -1.66 10.52 1.30
N VAL A 88 -2.58 9.57 1.46
CA VAL A 88 -4.00 9.88 1.70
C VAL A 88 -4.16 10.66 3.00
N LEU A 89 -3.50 10.24 4.07
CA LEU A 89 -3.56 10.92 5.36
C LEU A 89 -3.03 12.36 5.29
N LYS A 90 -1.86 12.55 4.66
CA LYS A 90 -1.20 13.87 4.57
C LYS A 90 -1.83 14.79 3.54
N SER A 91 -1.98 14.33 2.29
CA SER A 91 -2.45 15.19 1.20
C SER A 91 -3.97 15.14 1.01
N GLY A 92 -4.61 14.01 1.30
CA GLY A 92 -6.06 13.85 1.22
C GLY A 92 -6.78 14.43 2.44
N CYS A 93 -6.41 13.96 3.64
CA CYS A 93 -7.00 14.42 4.91
C CYS A 93 -6.32 15.68 5.47
N LYS A 94 -5.22 16.15 4.88
CA LYS A 94 -4.54 17.40 5.24
C LYS A 94 -4.15 17.47 6.72
N VAL A 95 -3.74 16.34 7.30
CA VAL A 95 -3.47 16.28 8.75
C VAL A 95 -2.33 17.19 9.21
N GLU A 96 -1.42 17.56 8.31
CA GLU A 96 -0.31 18.47 8.60
C GLU A 96 -0.75 19.95 8.64
N GLU A 97 -1.97 20.26 8.18
CA GLU A 97 -2.58 21.61 8.25
C GLU A 97 -3.42 21.81 9.54
N LEU A 98 -3.55 20.79 10.38
CA LEU A 98 -4.36 20.87 11.61
C LEU A 98 -3.74 21.83 12.64
N ALA A 99 -4.46 22.90 12.95
CA ALA A 99 -4.03 23.93 13.92
C ALA A 99 -4.74 23.80 15.28
N ASN A 100 -4.87 22.58 15.81
CA ASN A 100 -5.47 22.38 17.13
C ASN A 100 -4.57 22.97 18.24
N LYS A 101 -5.18 23.75 19.15
CA LYS A 101 -4.47 24.50 20.21
C LYS A 101 -3.75 23.64 21.25
N THR A 102 -4.04 22.34 21.34
CA THR A 102 -3.40 21.43 22.30
C THR A 102 -3.03 20.11 21.63
N ALA A 103 -1.94 19.49 22.11
CA ALA A 103 -1.50 18.19 21.63
C ALA A 103 -2.57 17.11 21.78
N GLU A 104 -3.35 17.14 22.87
CA GLU A 104 -4.42 16.18 23.11
C GLU A 104 -5.56 16.29 22.08
N ARG A 105 -5.96 17.51 21.73
CA ARG A 105 -6.96 17.73 20.67
C ARG A 105 -6.43 17.32 19.30
N LEU A 106 -5.15 17.60 19.03
CA LEU A 106 -4.49 17.18 17.81
C LEU A 106 -4.47 15.64 17.68
N LYS A 107 -4.09 14.92 18.75
CA LYS A 107 -4.08 13.44 18.76
C LYS A 107 -5.45 12.85 18.45
N ARG A 108 -6.53 13.41 19.02
CA ARG A 108 -7.91 12.97 18.73
C ARG A 108 -8.30 13.21 17.28
N ALA A 109 -7.99 14.39 16.73
CA ALA A 109 -8.23 14.69 15.32
C ALA A 109 -7.43 13.75 14.40
N LEU A 110 -6.17 13.46 14.73
CA LEU A 110 -5.33 12.51 13.99
C LEU A 110 -5.91 11.09 14.03
N ALA A 111 -6.40 10.63 15.18
CA ALA A 111 -7.01 9.30 15.30
C ALA A 111 -8.22 9.14 14.36
N ILE A 112 -9.11 10.15 14.31
CA ILE A 112 -10.26 10.15 13.41
C ILE A 112 -9.80 10.18 11.94
N ASN A 113 -8.85 11.05 11.60
CA ASN A 113 -8.34 11.16 10.23
C ASN A 113 -7.64 9.89 9.74
N GLN A 114 -7.01 9.11 10.62
CA GLN A 114 -6.40 7.82 10.26
C GLN A 114 -7.45 6.81 9.77
N VAL A 115 -8.60 6.73 10.44
CA VAL A 115 -9.73 5.87 10.03
C VAL A 115 -10.34 6.37 8.71
N ILE A 116 -10.53 7.69 8.57
CA ILE A 116 -11.04 8.31 7.34
C ILE A 116 -10.08 8.03 6.16
N ALA A 117 -8.78 8.22 6.36
CA ALA A 117 -7.77 7.97 5.34
C ALA A 117 -7.77 6.50 4.89
N TRP A 118 -7.90 5.57 5.84
CA TRP A 118 -8.05 4.15 5.51
C TRP A 118 -9.32 3.87 4.70
N ARG A 119 -10.48 4.43 5.09
CA ARG A 119 -11.73 4.26 4.32
C ARG A 119 -11.62 4.83 2.90
N ILE A 120 -11.01 6.01 2.74
CA ILE A 120 -10.75 6.61 1.41
C ILE A 120 -9.87 5.68 0.57
N MET A 121 -8.80 5.16 1.17
CA MET A 121 -7.89 4.24 0.48
C MET A 121 -8.60 2.94 0.09
N LEU A 122 -9.40 2.34 0.99
CA LEU A 122 -10.19 1.14 0.73
C LEU A 122 -11.15 1.35 -0.44
N MET A 123 -11.94 2.43 -0.43
CA MET A 123 -12.86 2.76 -1.52
C MET A 123 -12.12 2.94 -2.85
N THR A 124 -10.95 3.59 -2.82
CA THR A 124 -10.14 3.79 -4.02
C THR A 124 -9.63 2.47 -4.60
N LEU A 125 -9.26 1.52 -3.74
CA LEU A 125 -8.78 0.21 -4.15
C LEU A 125 -9.92 -0.66 -4.69
N LEU A 126 -11.03 -0.75 -3.96
CA LEU A 126 -12.20 -1.52 -4.40
C LEU A 126 -12.77 -0.97 -5.71
N GLY A 127 -12.85 0.35 -5.87
CA GLY A 127 -13.30 0.96 -7.13
C GLY A 127 -12.38 0.69 -8.33
N ARG A 128 -11.15 0.21 -8.11
CA ARG A 128 -10.21 -0.20 -9.17
C ARG A 128 -10.22 -1.69 -9.43
N GLU A 129 -10.22 -2.49 -8.36
CA GLU A 129 -10.12 -3.96 -8.44
C GLU A 129 -11.48 -4.63 -8.68
N THR A 130 -12.56 -4.06 -8.15
CA THR A 130 -13.93 -4.61 -8.19
C THR A 130 -14.96 -3.48 -8.38
N PRO A 131 -14.94 -2.76 -9.52
CA PRO A 131 -15.80 -1.59 -9.76
C PRO A 131 -17.30 -1.90 -9.76
N GLU A 132 -17.69 -3.16 -9.96
CA GLU A 132 -19.06 -3.67 -9.95
C GLU A 132 -19.63 -3.89 -8.54
N LEU A 133 -18.82 -3.74 -7.49
CA LEU A 133 -19.25 -3.96 -6.13
C LEU A 133 -20.36 -2.96 -5.74
N PRO A 134 -21.49 -3.42 -5.15
CA PRO A 134 -22.55 -2.52 -4.72
C PRO A 134 -22.08 -1.49 -3.68
N ALA A 135 -22.57 -0.26 -3.76
CA ALA A 135 -22.19 0.83 -2.85
C ALA A 135 -22.59 0.53 -1.39
N GLU A 136 -23.66 -0.25 -1.22
CA GLU A 136 -24.21 -0.73 0.05
C GLU A 136 -23.21 -1.56 0.86
N VAL A 137 -22.15 -2.08 0.22
CA VAL A 137 -21.07 -2.80 0.93
C VAL A 137 -20.25 -1.84 1.81
N LEU A 138 -20.15 -0.56 1.45
CA LEU A 138 -19.31 0.42 2.16
C LEU A 138 -20.10 1.54 2.82
N PHE A 139 -21.31 1.81 2.34
CA PHE A 139 -22.16 2.92 2.74
C PHE A 139 -23.48 2.43 3.28
N SER A 140 -23.99 3.11 4.29
CA SER A 140 -25.37 2.95 4.75
C SER A 140 -26.38 3.41 3.71
N ASP A 141 -27.62 2.93 3.79
CA ASP A 141 -28.72 3.33 2.89
C ASP A 141 -28.89 4.86 2.80
N LEU A 142 -28.72 5.56 3.93
CA LEU A 142 -28.80 7.01 3.99
C LEU A 142 -27.64 7.67 3.22
N GLU A 143 -26.41 7.19 3.41
CA GLU A 143 -25.24 7.69 2.70
C GLU A 143 -25.36 7.44 1.19
N VAL A 144 -25.82 6.25 0.78
CA VAL A 144 -26.07 5.92 -0.64
C VAL A 144 -27.09 6.87 -1.23
N LYS A 145 -28.21 7.12 -0.52
CA LYS A 145 -29.26 8.05 -0.97
C LYS A 145 -28.73 9.47 -1.15
N VAL A 146 -27.98 9.97 -0.18
CA VAL A 146 -27.41 11.33 -0.20
C VAL A 146 -26.36 11.46 -1.31
N LEU A 147 -25.43 10.52 -1.42
CA LEU A 147 -24.36 10.53 -2.42
C LEU A 147 -24.94 10.39 -3.85
N SER A 148 -25.96 9.56 -4.03
CA SER A 148 -26.66 9.41 -5.32
C SER A 148 -27.35 10.70 -5.75
N ALA A 149 -28.01 11.40 -4.82
CA ALA A 149 -28.61 12.70 -5.10
C ALA A 149 -27.55 13.75 -5.46
N TYR A 150 -26.43 13.77 -4.75
CA TYR A 150 -25.31 14.66 -5.02
C TYR A 150 -24.66 14.38 -6.39
N ALA A 151 -24.42 13.11 -6.72
CA ALA A 151 -23.81 12.71 -7.99
C ALA A 151 -24.67 13.14 -9.19
N LYS A 152 -25.99 12.93 -9.12
CA LYS A 152 -26.93 13.37 -10.18
C LYS A 152 -26.86 14.88 -10.41
N LYS A 153 -26.82 15.69 -9.35
CA LYS A 153 -26.66 17.15 -9.45
C LYS A 153 -25.32 17.52 -10.12
N LYS A 154 -24.24 16.80 -9.83
CA LYS A 154 -22.91 17.07 -10.38
C LYS A 154 -22.80 16.67 -11.86
N VAL A 155 -23.43 15.57 -12.27
CA VAL A 155 -23.50 15.15 -13.69
C VAL A 155 -24.26 16.18 -14.52
N LEU A 156 -25.34 16.75 -13.98
CA LEU A 156 -26.09 17.85 -14.61
C LEU A 156 -25.27 19.15 -14.76
N LEU A 157 -24.16 19.30 -14.03
CA LEU A 157 -23.28 20.47 -14.06
C LEU A 157 -22.01 20.27 -14.92
N LEU A 158 -21.76 19.06 -15.42
CA LEU A 158 -20.67 18.77 -16.34
C LEU A 158 -21.19 18.90 -17.79
N PRO A 159 -20.50 19.63 -18.69
CA PRO A 159 -20.89 19.67 -20.09
C PRO A 159 -20.85 18.26 -20.68
N LEU A 160 -21.90 17.89 -21.44
CA LEU A 160 -22.01 16.61 -22.14
C LEU A 160 -20.71 16.32 -22.93
N PRO A 161 -20.16 15.10 -22.88
CA PRO A 161 -19.06 14.74 -23.76
C PRO A 161 -19.53 14.91 -25.21
N LEU A 162 -18.77 15.67 -26.01
CA LEU A 162 -19.02 15.86 -27.43
C LEU A 162 -19.08 14.48 -28.09
N ALA A 163 -20.18 14.22 -28.81
CA ALA A 163 -20.36 12.98 -29.55
C ALA A 163 -19.20 12.77 -30.54
N PRO A 164 -18.73 11.52 -30.73
CA PRO A 164 -17.69 11.25 -31.71
C PRO A 164 -18.20 11.54 -33.12
N GLN A 165 -17.41 12.28 -33.90
CA GLN A 165 -17.56 12.44 -35.35
C GLN A 165 -16.97 11.23 -36.08
#